data_AF-A0A1E3BBC6-F1
#
_entry.id   AF-A0A1E3BBC6-F1
#
_cell.length_a   1.000
_cell.length_b   1.000
_cell.length_c   1.000
_cell.angle_alpha   90.00
_cell.angle_beta   90.00
_cell.angle_gamma   90.00
#
_symmetry.space_group_name_H-M   'P 1'
#
loop_
_entity.id
_entity.type
_entity.pdbx_description
1 polymer ?
#
loop_
_entity_poly.entity_id
_entity_poly.type
_entity_poly.pdbx_seq_one_letter_code
_entity_poly.pdbx_strand_id
1 'polypeptide(L)'
;MSNLEGGQGGYGQYNPYGAAAQPNPYAQGNAMEQGNGNYEMNQVQPGGGTTGILNKCKEINDGIGDLRAKREGQLSAAQNALLDSSTEKEDQTARQTLDYIEDEINNGFRYLRDLLKRIKQTPGSGDARVQTQIDVTSRNLRREIEQYQRAQSDFQKRLREQVRRRYEIANPEATPEELDQGVDNVLMGQEQSFQVAGTRSRQANDARRAALERSAAIRKIEQDMIELGRLYQEIAEIVHMQEPQVEQIHHGAEDVVSNVQNANTQIDSAISSARKARKWKWIALLVVILIIAIIVGVAVGVTKNK
;
A
#
# COMPACT_ATOMS: atom_id res chain seq x y z
N MET A 1 15.66 -87.32 -12.25
CA MET A 1 14.69 -88.30 -11.73
C MET A 1 13.71 -87.55 -10.84
N SER A 2 12.41 -87.87 -10.90
CA SER A 2 11.34 -87.39 -9.97
C SER A 2 11.11 -85.85 -9.95
N ASN A 3 10.08 -85.23 -10.53
CA ASN A 3 8.69 -85.59 -10.89
C ASN A 3 7.67 -85.54 -9.73
N LEU A 4 6.45 -85.06 -10.04
CA LEU A 4 5.23 -84.90 -9.19
C LEU A 4 5.27 -83.66 -8.24
N GLU A 5 4.24 -82.85 -7.95
CA GLU A 5 2.83 -82.56 -8.33
C GLU A 5 2.39 -81.41 -7.37
N GLY A 6 1.36 -80.55 -7.54
CA GLY A 6 0.41 -80.27 -8.63
C GLY A 6 -0.70 -79.28 -8.17
N GLY A 7 -1.36 -78.57 -9.12
CA GLY A 7 -2.63 -77.82 -8.95
C GLY A 7 -2.59 -76.50 -8.13
N GLN A 8 -3.43 -75.47 -8.33
CA GLN A 8 -4.47 -75.08 -9.31
C GLN A 8 -4.43 -73.50 -9.35
N GLY A 9 -4.88 -72.72 -10.34
CA GLY A 9 -5.63 -72.96 -11.58
C GLY A 9 -6.41 -71.70 -11.98
N GLY A 10 -6.12 -71.14 -13.18
CA GLY A 10 -6.89 -70.09 -13.88
C GLY A 10 -6.85 -68.67 -13.28
N TYR A 11 -7.34 -67.60 -13.92
CA TYR A 11 -7.60 -67.24 -15.35
C TYR A 11 -7.50 -65.70 -15.47
N GLY A 12 -7.23 -65.05 -16.61
CA GLY A 12 -6.86 -65.52 -17.95
C GLY A 12 -6.29 -64.37 -18.82
N GLN A 13 -5.55 -64.73 -19.87
CA GLN A 13 -5.00 -63.85 -20.94
C GLN A 13 -6.09 -63.61 -22.03
N TYR A 14 -6.02 -62.65 -22.98
CA TYR A 14 -4.89 -62.28 -23.85
C TYR A 14 -5.05 -60.88 -24.50
N ASN A 15 -3.99 -60.46 -25.21
CA ASN A 15 -3.72 -59.17 -25.87
C ASN A 15 -4.18 -59.22 -27.38
N PRO A 16 -3.56 -58.53 -28.38
CA PRO A 16 -3.42 -57.10 -28.68
C PRO A 16 -3.95 -56.65 -30.08
N TYR A 17 -3.83 -55.33 -30.36
CA TYR A 17 -3.88 -54.63 -31.67
C TYR A 17 -5.24 -54.43 -32.39
N GLY A 18 -5.60 -53.15 -32.52
CA GLY A 18 -6.60 -52.63 -33.47
C GLY A 18 -6.56 -51.09 -33.48
N ALA A 19 -6.35 -50.47 -34.64
CA ALA A 19 -6.10 -49.01 -34.75
C ALA A 19 -7.22 -48.28 -35.51
N ALA A 20 -7.58 -47.07 -35.04
CA ALA A 20 -8.24 -45.97 -35.77
C ALA A 20 -8.35 -44.76 -34.79
N ALA A 21 -7.70 -43.61 -35.01
CA ALA A 21 -7.98 -42.55 -35.98
C ALA A 21 -9.14 -41.60 -35.55
N GLN A 22 -8.82 -40.31 -35.41
CA GLN A 22 -9.74 -39.22 -34.98
C GLN A 22 -10.70 -38.77 -36.10
N PRO A 23 -11.88 -38.22 -35.76
CA PRO A 23 -12.65 -37.34 -36.65
C PRO A 23 -12.49 -35.84 -36.32
N ASN A 24 -12.44 -35.00 -37.35
CA ASN A 24 -12.39 -33.53 -37.28
C ASN A 24 -13.75 -32.90 -36.90
N PRO A 25 -13.79 -31.74 -36.21
CA PRO A 25 -15.02 -31.08 -35.76
C PRO A 25 -15.60 -30.02 -36.73
N TYR A 26 -15.38 -30.13 -38.05
CA TYR A 26 -15.87 -29.15 -39.03
C TYR A 26 -16.72 -29.81 -40.13
N ALA A 27 -18.00 -30.01 -39.84
CA ALA A 27 -19.04 -30.31 -40.82
C ALA A 27 -20.31 -29.52 -40.49
N GLN A 28 -20.82 -28.79 -41.49
CA GLN A 28 -21.92 -27.83 -41.36
C GLN A 28 -23.28 -28.53 -41.54
N GLY A 29 -24.27 -28.20 -40.72
CA GLY A 29 -25.65 -28.68 -40.88
C GLY A 29 -26.65 -27.84 -40.10
N ASN A 30 -27.51 -27.09 -40.81
CA ASN A 30 -28.62 -26.36 -40.21
C ASN A 30 -29.70 -27.34 -39.71
N ALA A 31 -30.06 -27.25 -38.44
CA ALA A 31 -31.35 -27.69 -37.93
C ALA A 31 -31.88 -26.64 -36.94
N MET A 32 -33.01 -26.02 -37.29
CA MET A 32 -33.78 -25.24 -36.32
C MET A 32 -34.52 -26.24 -35.42
N GLU A 33 -34.26 -26.24 -34.12
CA GLU A 33 -35.15 -26.93 -33.17
C GLU A 33 -35.52 -25.99 -32.02
N GLN A 34 -36.82 -25.96 -31.71
CA GLN A 34 -37.41 -25.04 -30.74
C GLN A 34 -37.13 -25.47 -29.30
N GLY A 35 -36.84 -24.49 -28.46
CA GLY A 35 -37.32 -24.39 -27.09
C GLY A 35 -37.26 -25.63 -26.20
N ASN A 36 -36.21 -25.73 -25.40
CA ASN A 36 -36.38 -25.54 -23.95
C ASN A 36 -35.05 -25.14 -23.31
N GLY A 37 -34.67 -23.87 -23.44
CA GLY A 37 -33.49 -23.34 -22.77
C GLY A 37 -33.73 -23.26 -21.26
N ASN A 38 -33.40 -24.32 -20.54
CA ASN A 38 -33.29 -24.28 -19.08
C ASN A 38 -32.02 -23.49 -18.75
N TYR A 39 -32.10 -22.16 -18.80
CA TYR A 39 -31.03 -21.28 -18.39
C TYR A 39 -30.84 -21.42 -16.89
N GLU A 40 -29.87 -22.25 -16.50
CA GLU A 40 -29.21 -22.11 -15.20
C GLU A 40 -28.66 -20.68 -15.15
N MET A 41 -29.42 -19.81 -14.48
CA MET A 41 -28.96 -18.50 -14.01
C MET A 41 -27.82 -18.75 -13.02
N ASN A 42 -26.62 -18.95 -13.57
CA ASN A 42 -25.38 -18.81 -12.82
C ASN A 42 -25.42 -17.40 -12.24
N GLN A 43 -25.67 -17.30 -10.94
CA GLN A 43 -25.93 -16.03 -10.29
C GLN A 43 -24.78 -15.09 -10.60
N VAL A 44 -25.09 -13.94 -11.19
CA VAL A 44 -24.11 -12.87 -11.39
C VAL A 44 -23.83 -12.28 -10.00
N GLN A 45 -22.93 -12.96 -9.28
CA GLN A 45 -22.36 -12.51 -8.03
C GLN A 45 -21.84 -11.07 -8.25
N PRO A 46 -22.11 -10.11 -7.34
CA PRO A 46 -21.61 -8.73 -7.47
C PRO A 46 -20.08 -8.65 -7.26
N GLY A 47 -19.32 -9.22 -8.18
CA GLY A 47 -17.88 -9.50 -8.08
C GLY A 47 -16.94 -8.29 -8.16
N GLY A 48 -17.49 -7.07 -8.20
CA GLY A 48 -16.73 -5.83 -8.12
C GLY A 48 -16.11 -5.60 -6.74
N GLY A 49 -16.84 -5.93 -5.67
CA GLY A 49 -16.38 -5.74 -4.28
C GLY A 49 -15.19 -6.63 -3.92
N THR A 50 -15.36 -7.95 -4.07
CA THR A 50 -14.36 -8.98 -3.76
C THR A 50 -13.01 -8.71 -4.44
N THR A 51 -13.02 -8.46 -5.76
CA THR A 51 -11.79 -8.19 -6.52
C THR A 51 -11.13 -6.87 -6.10
N GLY A 52 -11.93 -5.83 -5.84
CA GLY A 52 -11.44 -4.55 -5.33
C GLY A 52 -10.74 -4.68 -3.97
N ILE A 53 -11.28 -5.51 -3.08
CA ILE A 53 -10.67 -5.77 -1.77
C ILE A 53 -9.36 -6.55 -1.91
N LEU A 54 -9.32 -7.60 -2.74
CA LEU A 54 -8.09 -8.39 -2.96
C LEU A 54 -6.95 -7.51 -3.51
N ASN A 55 -7.26 -6.58 -4.41
CA ASN A 55 -6.28 -5.61 -4.91
C ASN A 55 -5.75 -4.69 -3.80
N LYS A 56 -6.61 -4.22 -2.87
CA LYS A 56 -6.18 -3.42 -1.71
C LYS A 56 -5.38 -4.23 -0.68
N CYS A 57 -5.70 -5.52 -0.49
CA CYS A 57 -4.86 -6.41 0.30
C CYS A 57 -3.47 -6.56 -0.34
N LYS A 58 -3.39 -6.65 -1.67
CA LYS A 58 -2.09 -6.66 -2.37
C LYS A 58 -1.34 -5.34 -2.15
N GLU A 59 -1.98 -4.20 -2.36
CA GLU A 59 -1.43 -2.85 -2.11
C GLU A 59 -0.82 -2.73 -0.70
N ILE A 60 -1.49 -3.26 0.34
CA ILE A 60 -0.93 -3.28 1.70
C ILE A 60 0.32 -4.18 1.79
N ASN A 61 0.30 -5.39 1.19
CA ASN A 61 1.46 -6.29 1.26
C ASN A 61 2.66 -5.75 0.45
N ASP A 62 2.42 -5.08 -0.67
CA ASP A 62 3.45 -4.38 -1.45
C ASP A 62 4.07 -3.26 -0.58
N GLY A 63 3.23 -2.42 0.07
CA GLY A 63 3.70 -1.38 1.00
C GLY A 63 4.40 -1.90 2.28
N ILE A 64 4.03 -3.07 2.79
CA ILE A 64 4.80 -3.77 3.85
C ILE A 64 6.20 -4.15 3.33
N GLY A 65 6.32 -4.55 2.06
CA GLY A 65 7.59 -4.80 1.40
C GLY A 65 8.48 -3.56 1.34
N ASP A 66 7.91 -2.41 0.97
CA ASP A 66 8.62 -1.12 0.94
C ASP A 66 9.08 -0.69 2.34
N LEU A 67 8.22 -0.81 3.35
CA LEU A 67 8.58 -0.52 4.74
C LEU A 67 9.69 -1.45 5.26
N ARG A 68 9.66 -2.74 4.90
CA ARG A 68 10.75 -3.68 5.22
C ARG A 68 12.06 -3.24 4.57
N ALA A 69 12.04 -2.89 3.29
CA ALA A 69 13.23 -2.43 2.57
C ALA A 69 13.80 -1.12 3.17
N LYS A 70 12.92 -0.19 3.58
CA LYS A 70 13.32 1.02 4.33
C LYS A 70 13.93 0.68 5.68
N ARG A 71 13.33 -0.22 6.47
CA ARG A 71 13.86 -0.67 7.77
C ARG A 71 15.23 -1.35 7.66
N GLU A 72 15.37 -2.28 6.72
CA GLU A 72 16.57 -3.12 6.59
C GLU A 72 17.73 -2.39 5.90
N GLY A 73 17.43 -1.50 4.95
CA GLY A 73 18.42 -0.68 4.25
C GLY A 73 18.60 0.71 4.86
N GLN A 74 17.62 1.59 4.66
CA GLN A 74 17.75 3.04 4.91
C GLN A 74 17.89 3.37 6.40
N LEU A 75 17.00 2.83 7.24
CA LEU A 75 17.01 3.05 8.69
C LEU A 75 18.29 2.49 9.31
N SER A 76 18.65 1.24 9.00
CA SER A 76 19.89 0.60 9.47
C SER A 76 21.13 1.43 9.10
N ALA A 77 21.21 1.96 7.87
CA ALA A 77 22.30 2.82 7.45
C ALA A 77 22.33 4.16 8.23
N ALA A 78 21.18 4.83 8.40
CA ALA A 78 21.08 6.08 9.14
C ALA A 78 21.40 5.93 10.64
N GLN A 79 20.94 4.83 11.25
CA GLN A 79 21.25 4.48 12.64
C GLN A 79 22.75 4.26 12.84
N ASN A 80 23.42 3.52 11.95
CA ASN A 80 24.89 3.35 12.04
C ASN A 80 25.63 4.66 11.77
N ALA A 81 25.20 5.47 10.80
CA ALA A 81 25.77 6.80 10.54
C ALA A 81 25.68 7.74 11.77
N LEU A 82 24.61 7.66 12.56
CA LEU A 82 24.50 8.39 13.82
C LEU A 82 25.39 7.81 14.93
N LEU A 83 25.62 6.50 14.95
CA LEU A 83 26.54 5.90 15.93
C LEU A 83 28.01 6.23 15.64
N ASP A 84 28.37 6.33 14.36
CA ASP A 84 29.75 6.54 13.89
C ASP A 84 30.13 8.03 13.70
N SER A 85 29.15 8.95 13.80
CA SER A 85 29.37 10.39 13.64
C SER A 85 30.46 10.92 14.59
N SER A 86 31.51 11.51 14.02
CA SER A 86 32.69 11.95 14.78
C SER A 86 32.75 13.47 14.96
N THR A 87 32.08 14.22 14.09
CA THR A 87 31.94 15.68 14.15
C THR A 87 30.50 16.11 14.39
N GLU A 88 30.33 17.30 14.97
CA GLU A 88 29.02 17.93 15.20
C GLU A 88 28.18 18.06 13.91
N LYS A 89 28.82 18.35 12.78
CA LYS A 89 28.14 18.50 11.48
C LYS A 89 27.65 17.15 10.93
N GLU A 90 28.46 16.10 11.06
CA GLU A 90 28.04 14.73 10.69
C GLU A 90 26.88 14.28 11.57
N ASP A 91 26.99 14.51 12.88
CA ASP A 91 25.95 14.14 13.85
C ASP A 91 24.61 14.84 13.55
N GLN A 92 24.62 16.15 13.30
CA GLN A 92 23.44 16.91 12.89
C GLN A 92 22.83 16.37 11.59
N THR A 93 23.66 16.03 10.60
CA THR A 93 23.20 15.50 9.30
C THR A 93 22.62 14.09 9.46
N ALA A 94 23.25 13.24 10.28
CA ALA A 94 22.78 11.89 10.54
C ALA A 94 21.44 11.89 11.29
N ARG A 95 21.24 12.79 12.26
CA ARG A 95 19.94 12.99 12.94
C ARG A 95 18.84 13.36 11.96
N GLN A 96 19.04 14.41 11.17
CA GLN A 96 18.03 14.87 10.20
C GLN A 96 17.65 13.78 9.20
N THR A 97 18.64 12.97 8.79
CA THR A 97 18.41 11.82 7.90
C THR A 97 17.63 10.71 8.60
N LEU A 98 17.99 10.37 9.85
CA LEU A 98 17.29 9.38 10.65
C LEU A 98 15.84 9.82 10.95
N ASP A 99 15.65 11.05 11.40
CA ASP A 99 14.34 11.62 11.71
C ASP A 99 13.39 11.55 10.51
N TYR A 100 13.87 11.94 9.32
CA TYR A 100 13.12 11.83 8.08
C TYR A 100 12.72 10.39 7.73
N ILE A 101 13.64 9.42 7.89
CA ILE A 101 13.37 8.00 7.60
C ILE A 101 12.38 7.40 8.61
N GLU A 102 12.51 7.74 9.90
CA GLU A 102 11.58 7.31 10.94
C GLU A 102 10.18 7.89 10.70
N ASP A 103 10.08 9.18 10.34
CA ASP A 103 8.81 9.81 9.98
C ASP A 103 8.18 9.17 8.74
N GLU A 104 8.95 8.87 7.69
CA GLU A 104 8.46 8.12 6.52
C GLU A 104 7.92 6.73 6.90
N ILE A 105 8.64 5.98 7.74
CA ILE A 105 8.24 4.64 8.18
C ILE A 105 6.96 4.70 9.03
N ASN A 106 6.92 5.61 10.01
CA ASN A 106 5.77 5.81 10.89
C ASN A 106 4.52 6.25 10.09
N ASN A 107 4.68 7.17 9.12
CA ASN A 107 3.60 7.60 8.24
C ASN A 107 3.12 6.48 7.31
N GLY A 108 4.03 5.65 6.79
CA GLY A 108 3.68 4.47 6.01
C GLY A 108 2.86 3.46 6.83
N PHE A 109 3.27 3.17 8.08
CA PHE A 109 2.49 2.32 8.98
C PHE A 109 1.08 2.88 9.25
N ARG A 110 0.95 4.19 9.51
CA ARG A 110 -0.35 4.88 9.66
C ARG A 110 -1.24 4.74 8.42
N TYR A 111 -0.67 4.94 7.23
CA TYR A 111 -1.36 4.78 5.95
C TYR A 111 -1.88 3.35 5.73
N LEU A 112 -1.04 2.33 5.99
CA LEU A 112 -1.41 0.93 5.82
C LEU A 112 -2.51 0.49 6.82
N ARG A 113 -2.49 1.02 8.06
CA ARG A 113 -3.57 0.85 9.05
C ARG A 113 -4.89 1.45 8.54
N ASP A 114 -4.85 2.65 7.96
CA ASP A 114 -6.05 3.30 7.40
C ASP A 114 -6.62 2.55 6.19
N LEU A 115 -5.74 2.03 5.32
CA LEU A 115 -6.15 1.21 4.17
C LEU A 115 -6.79 -0.11 4.64
N LEU A 116 -6.22 -0.77 5.66
CA LEU A 116 -6.79 -1.99 6.25
C LEU A 116 -8.16 -1.73 6.89
N LYS A 117 -8.33 -0.61 7.59
CA LYS A 117 -9.63 -0.20 8.17
C LYS A 117 -10.70 0.01 7.08
N ARG A 118 -10.34 0.70 5.99
CA ARG A 118 -11.23 0.91 4.83
C ARG A 118 -11.63 -0.40 4.15
N ILE A 119 -10.72 -1.38 4.09
CA ILE A 119 -11.02 -2.72 3.55
C ILE A 119 -12.13 -3.41 4.35
N LYS A 120 -12.02 -3.50 5.70
CA LYS A 120 -13.06 -4.15 6.52
C LYS A 120 -14.43 -3.46 6.40
N GLN A 121 -14.44 -2.13 6.18
CA GLN A 121 -15.64 -1.32 5.93
C GLN A 121 -16.23 -1.45 4.51
N THR A 122 -15.57 -2.13 3.57
CA THR A 122 -16.04 -2.27 2.19
C THR A 122 -17.05 -3.42 2.07
N PRO A 123 -18.20 -3.25 1.40
CA PRO A 123 -19.15 -4.35 1.15
C PRO A 123 -18.50 -5.54 0.46
N GLY A 124 -18.78 -6.75 0.97
CA GLY A 124 -18.12 -7.99 0.52
C GLY A 124 -16.82 -8.33 1.27
N SER A 125 -16.42 -7.56 2.29
CA SER A 125 -15.31 -7.91 3.18
C SER A 125 -15.52 -9.24 3.93
N GLY A 126 -16.78 -9.69 4.06
CA GLY A 126 -17.19 -10.95 4.70
C GLY A 126 -17.10 -12.23 3.90
N ASP A 127 -16.80 -12.19 2.61
CA ASP A 127 -16.51 -13.41 1.86
C ASP A 127 -15.35 -14.14 2.55
N ALA A 128 -15.52 -15.42 2.90
CA ALA A 128 -14.52 -16.21 3.61
C ALA A 128 -13.15 -16.22 2.90
N ARG A 129 -13.13 -16.12 1.55
CA ARG A 129 -11.90 -15.98 0.76
C ARG A 129 -11.22 -14.63 1.00
N VAL A 130 -12.01 -13.57 1.13
CA VAL A 130 -11.54 -12.21 1.39
C VAL A 130 -11.09 -12.05 2.85
N GLN A 131 -11.89 -12.50 3.82
CA GLN A 131 -11.52 -12.48 5.25
C GLN A 131 -10.15 -13.15 5.47
N THR A 132 -9.93 -14.34 4.90
CA THR A 132 -8.64 -15.05 4.98
C THR A 132 -7.47 -14.18 4.51
N GLN A 133 -7.64 -13.46 3.39
CA GLN A 133 -6.60 -12.57 2.85
C GLN A 133 -6.40 -11.31 3.72
N ILE A 134 -7.47 -10.74 4.27
CA ILE A 134 -7.38 -9.59 5.19
C ILE A 134 -6.63 -10.00 6.47
N ASP A 135 -6.92 -11.18 7.01
CA ASP A 135 -6.29 -11.68 8.24
C ASP A 135 -4.81 -12.06 8.05
N VAL A 136 -4.43 -12.55 6.86
CA VAL A 136 -3.00 -12.69 6.48
C VAL A 136 -2.34 -11.31 6.40
N THR A 137 -2.99 -10.35 5.74
CA THR A 137 -2.46 -8.99 5.54
C THR A 137 -2.27 -8.26 6.88
N SER A 138 -3.25 -8.34 7.79
CA SER A 138 -3.17 -7.78 9.15
C SER A 138 -2.04 -8.40 9.97
N ARG A 139 -1.88 -9.74 9.92
CA ARG A 139 -0.76 -10.43 10.58
C ARG A 139 0.59 -10.03 10.00
N ASN A 140 0.70 -9.82 8.70
CA ASN A 140 1.93 -9.34 8.06
C ASN A 140 2.27 -7.91 8.50
N LEU A 141 1.29 -7.00 8.56
CA LEU A 141 1.48 -5.62 9.00
C LEU A 141 1.94 -5.56 10.47
N ARG A 142 1.26 -6.29 11.35
CA ARG A 142 1.61 -6.42 12.77
C ARG A 142 3.03 -6.98 12.97
N ARG A 143 3.41 -8.00 12.18
CA ARG A 143 4.77 -8.54 12.21
C ARG A 143 5.82 -7.52 11.79
N GLU A 144 5.56 -6.69 10.79
CA GLU A 144 6.54 -5.68 10.37
C GLU A 144 6.68 -4.55 11.42
N ILE A 145 5.58 -4.18 12.10
CA ILE A 145 5.62 -3.28 13.27
C ILE A 145 6.47 -3.88 14.40
N GLU A 146 6.29 -5.16 14.73
CA GLU A 146 7.12 -5.86 15.73
C GLU A 146 8.61 -5.86 15.35
N GLN A 147 8.95 -6.06 14.07
CA GLN A 147 10.33 -6.03 13.60
C GLN A 147 10.94 -4.62 13.64
N TYR A 148 10.14 -3.59 13.35
CA TYR A 148 10.56 -2.19 13.50
C TYR A 148 10.78 -1.81 14.98
N GLN A 149 9.87 -2.20 15.87
CA GLN A 149 10.04 -2.02 17.32
C GLN A 149 11.29 -2.73 17.85
N ARG A 150 11.61 -3.94 17.37
CA ARG A 150 12.85 -4.64 17.74
C ARG A 150 14.10 -3.87 17.31
N ALA A 151 14.15 -3.44 16.04
CA ALA A 151 15.24 -2.64 15.51
C ALA A 151 15.44 -1.33 16.31
N GLN A 152 14.34 -0.65 16.65
CA GLN A 152 14.38 0.56 17.47
C GLN A 152 14.83 0.29 18.91
N SER A 153 14.39 -0.80 19.55
CA SER A 153 14.88 -1.16 20.90
C SER A 153 16.38 -1.47 20.91
N ASP A 154 16.89 -2.16 19.88
CA ASP A 154 18.30 -2.50 19.79
C ASP A 154 19.16 -1.26 19.49
N PHE A 155 18.63 -0.32 18.71
CA PHE A 155 19.25 0.99 18.52
C PHE A 155 19.24 1.85 19.80
N GLN A 156 18.12 1.90 20.53
CA GLN A 156 18.01 2.59 21.83
C GLN A 156 19.04 2.08 22.84
N LYS A 157 19.27 0.75 22.92
CA LYS A 157 20.33 0.15 23.75
C LYS A 157 21.72 0.65 23.35
N ARG A 158 22.02 0.71 22.05
CA ARG A 158 23.31 1.22 21.53
C ARG A 158 23.49 2.71 21.84
N LEU A 159 22.43 3.52 21.75
CA LEU A 159 22.46 4.93 22.15
C LEU A 159 22.67 5.09 23.67
N ARG A 160 21.98 4.31 24.51
CA ARG A 160 22.15 4.33 25.98
C ARG A 160 23.59 4.00 26.38
N GLU A 161 24.21 3.02 25.72
CA GLU A 161 25.62 2.68 25.91
C GLU A 161 26.56 3.82 25.49
N GLN A 162 26.25 4.56 24.40
CA GLN A 162 27.00 5.79 24.08
C GLN A 162 26.84 6.86 25.17
N VAL A 163 25.64 7.09 25.68
CA VAL A 163 25.39 8.04 26.79
C VAL A 163 26.20 7.64 28.03
N ARG A 164 26.21 6.35 28.41
CA ARG A 164 27.02 5.81 29.52
C ARG A 164 28.49 6.17 29.38
N ARG A 165 29.13 5.84 28.25
CA ARG A 165 30.55 6.12 27.99
C ARG A 165 30.86 7.62 28.00
N ARG A 166 29.95 8.47 27.51
CA ARG A 166 30.14 9.93 27.54
C ARG A 166 29.97 10.51 28.96
N TYR A 167 29.10 9.93 29.78
CA TYR A 167 28.96 10.28 31.19
C TYR A 167 30.21 9.89 31.99
N GLU A 168 30.73 8.69 31.77
CA GLU A 168 31.98 8.19 32.38
C GLU A 168 33.19 9.08 32.05
N ILE A 169 33.34 9.50 30.78
CA ILE A 169 34.42 10.44 30.36
C ILE A 169 34.31 11.80 31.07
N ALA A 170 33.10 12.27 31.38
CA ALA A 170 32.91 13.52 32.10
C ALA A 170 33.07 13.38 33.63
N ASN A 171 32.79 12.19 34.16
CA ASN A 171 32.72 11.88 35.59
C ASN A 171 33.57 10.63 35.93
N PRO A 172 34.91 10.69 35.79
CA PRO A 172 35.79 9.53 35.92
C PRO A 172 35.91 8.96 37.34
N GLU A 173 35.41 9.68 38.35
CA GLU A 173 35.41 9.24 39.76
C GLU A 173 34.07 8.62 40.21
N ALA A 174 33.06 8.57 39.32
CA ALA A 174 31.74 8.02 39.66
C ALA A 174 31.77 6.49 39.83
N THR A 175 31.06 5.97 40.82
CA THR A 175 30.82 4.53 40.99
C THR A 175 29.92 3.97 39.87
N PRO A 176 29.92 2.65 39.61
CA PRO A 176 29.02 2.04 38.64
C PRO A 176 27.54 2.36 38.87
N GLU A 177 27.12 2.43 40.13
CA GLU A 177 25.77 2.76 40.56
C GLU A 177 25.42 4.24 40.31
N GLU A 178 26.35 5.16 40.61
CA GLU A 178 26.19 6.59 40.32
C GLU A 178 26.21 6.89 38.81
N LEU A 179 26.99 6.11 38.04
CA LEU A 179 27.04 6.17 36.59
C LEU A 179 25.69 5.77 35.97
N ASP A 180 25.11 4.64 36.39
CA ASP A 180 23.80 4.20 35.88
C ASP A 180 22.66 5.16 36.29
N GLN A 181 22.64 5.64 37.55
CA GLN A 181 21.69 6.66 37.99
C GLN A 181 21.85 7.98 37.22
N GLY A 182 23.11 8.41 36.99
CA GLY A 182 23.42 9.61 36.22
C GLY A 182 22.96 9.51 34.76
N VAL A 183 23.13 8.34 34.13
CA VAL A 183 22.58 8.05 32.79
C VAL A 183 21.05 8.12 32.82
N ASP A 184 20.38 7.47 33.75
CA ASP A 184 18.92 7.49 33.83
C ASP A 184 18.35 8.90 34.04
N ASN A 185 18.96 9.70 34.91
CA ASN A 185 18.58 11.12 35.10
C ASN A 185 18.71 11.93 33.79
N VAL A 186 19.75 11.67 33.00
CA VAL A 186 19.99 12.31 31.70
C VAL A 186 18.97 11.88 30.64
N LEU A 187 18.58 10.60 30.63
CA LEU A 187 17.50 10.10 29.77
C LEU A 187 16.15 10.75 30.14
N MET A 188 15.86 10.90 31.44
CA MET A 188 14.68 11.62 31.94
C MET A 188 14.71 13.14 31.69
N GLY A 189 15.78 13.69 31.12
CA GLY A 189 15.91 15.12 30.81
C GLY A 189 16.29 15.99 32.01
N GLN A 190 16.74 15.40 33.12
CA GLN A 190 17.24 16.12 34.28
C GLN A 190 18.68 16.59 34.04
N GLU A 191 18.88 17.49 33.07
CA GLU A 191 20.22 17.93 32.60
C GLU A 191 21.11 18.51 33.72
N GLN A 192 20.51 19.01 34.80
CA GLN A 192 21.22 19.46 35.99
C GLN A 192 22.01 18.34 36.68
N SER A 193 21.59 17.08 36.56
CA SER A 193 22.30 15.91 37.10
C SER A 193 23.66 15.66 36.45
N PHE A 194 23.92 16.21 35.25
CA PHE A 194 25.25 16.10 34.62
C PHE A 194 26.26 17.11 35.21
N GLN A 195 25.83 18.05 36.06
CA GLN A 195 26.72 19.06 36.65
C GLN A 195 27.44 18.53 37.89
N VAL A 196 28.48 17.71 37.71
CA VAL A 196 29.42 17.39 38.79
C VAL A 196 30.39 18.56 39.01
N ALA A 197 30.60 18.90 40.28
CA ALA A 197 31.37 20.06 40.70
C ALA A 197 32.89 19.82 40.56
N GLY A 198 33.50 20.34 39.49
CA GLY A 198 34.96 20.46 39.39
C GLY A 198 35.50 20.52 37.96
N THR A 199 34.95 19.70 37.06
CA THR A 199 35.59 19.39 35.77
C THR A 199 35.30 20.41 34.67
N ARG A 200 35.84 21.63 34.79
CA ARG A 200 35.77 22.69 33.74
C ARG A 200 36.59 22.39 32.47
N SER A 201 36.89 21.12 32.17
CA SER A 201 37.60 20.71 30.96
C SER A 201 36.71 20.87 29.73
N ARG A 202 37.30 21.30 28.61
CA ARG A 202 36.61 21.35 27.31
C ARG A 202 36.05 19.98 26.92
N GLN A 203 36.84 18.93 27.14
CA GLN A 203 36.47 17.54 26.86
C GLN A 203 35.24 17.06 27.64
N ALA A 204 35.08 17.48 28.90
CA ALA A 204 33.92 17.14 29.72
C ALA A 204 32.64 17.87 29.22
N ASN A 205 32.77 19.13 28.79
CA ASN A 205 31.67 19.88 28.19
C ASN A 205 31.23 19.29 26.84
N ASP A 206 32.18 18.90 25.99
CA ASP A 206 31.91 18.28 24.69
C ASP A 206 31.24 16.90 24.87
N ALA A 207 31.73 16.09 25.82
CA ALA A 207 31.11 14.81 26.17
C ALA A 207 29.69 14.96 26.74
N ARG A 208 29.47 15.96 27.62
CA ARG A 208 28.13 16.31 28.14
C ARG A 208 27.16 16.64 27.03
N ARG A 209 27.57 17.51 26.10
CA ARG A 209 26.72 17.94 25.00
C ARG A 209 26.30 16.75 24.13
N ALA A 210 27.25 15.92 23.71
CA ALA A 210 26.96 14.71 22.94
C ALA A 210 26.00 13.75 23.68
N ALA A 211 26.15 13.60 25.01
CA ALA A 211 25.26 12.79 25.84
C ALA A 211 23.82 13.35 25.89
N LEU A 212 23.66 14.67 26.08
CA LEU A 212 22.34 15.33 26.05
C LEU A 212 21.66 15.16 24.69
N GLU A 213 22.38 15.39 23.60
CA GLU A 213 21.82 15.24 22.26
C GLU A 213 21.45 13.77 21.96
N ARG A 214 22.24 12.77 22.42
CA ARG A 214 21.88 11.34 22.34
C ARG A 214 20.64 11.00 23.19
N SER A 215 20.49 11.62 24.36
CA SER A 215 19.30 11.43 25.22
C SER A 215 18.01 11.92 24.55
N ALA A 216 18.08 12.98 23.73
CA ALA A 216 16.93 13.47 22.98
C ALA A 216 16.46 12.47 21.91
N ALA A 217 17.40 11.81 21.22
CA ALA A 217 17.07 10.75 20.26
C ALA A 217 16.41 9.54 20.96
N ILE A 218 16.90 9.14 22.14
CA ILE A 218 16.29 8.08 22.95
C ILE A 218 14.84 8.42 23.34
N ARG A 219 14.58 9.65 23.81
CA ARG A 219 13.22 10.10 24.14
C ARG A 219 12.27 10.10 22.93
N LYS A 220 12.75 10.42 21.73
CA LYS A 220 11.95 10.30 20.50
C LYS A 220 11.61 8.84 20.21
N ILE A 221 12.59 7.93 20.25
CA ILE A 221 12.36 6.49 20.06
C ILE A 221 11.35 5.94 21.06
N GLU A 222 11.37 6.41 22.32
CA GLU A 222 10.37 6.02 23.34
C GLU A 222 8.96 6.50 22.99
N GLN A 223 8.80 7.72 22.47
CA GLN A 223 7.51 8.24 21.98
C GLN A 223 6.99 7.44 20.78
N ASP A 224 7.86 7.17 19.80
CA ASP A 224 7.54 6.36 18.61
C ASP A 224 7.16 4.92 19.00
N MET A 225 7.89 4.29 19.93
CA MET A 225 7.56 2.95 20.42
C MET A 225 6.16 2.88 21.06
N ILE A 226 5.75 3.92 21.80
CA ILE A 226 4.40 4.02 22.37
C ILE A 226 3.36 4.14 21.25
N GLU A 227 3.61 4.95 20.22
CA GLU A 227 2.69 5.08 19.09
C GLU A 227 2.56 3.78 18.29
N LEU A 228 3.68 3.12 17.97
CA LEU A 228 3.70 1.80 17.32
C LEU A 228 2.93 0.76 18.14
N GLY A 229 3.01 0.82 19.47
CA GLY A 229 2.25 -0.03 20.38
C GLY A 229 0.73 0.20 20.27
N ARG A 230 0.28 1.45 20.17
CA ARG A 230 -1.13 1.79 19.91
C ARG A 230 -1.57 1.28 18.53
N LEU A 231 -0.79 1.57 17.50
CA LEU A 231 -1.08 1.16 16.12
C LEU A 231 -1.21 -0.37 16.00
N TYR A 232 -0.34 -1.11 16.68
CA TYR A 232 -0.40 -2.57 16.75
C TYR A 232 -1.72 -3.09 17.35
N GLN A 233 -2.19 -2.45 18.43
CA GLN A 233 -3.47 -2.77 19.07
C GLN A 233 -4.66 -2.44 18.16
N GLU A 234 -4.66 -1.27 17.51
CA GLU A 234 -5.69 -0.88 16.55
C GLU A 234 -5.78 -1.87 15.36
N ILE A 235 -4.64 -2.34 14.84
CA ILE A 235 -4.62 -3.32 13.74
C ILE A 235 -5.14 -4.69 14.21
N ALA A 236 -4.91 -5.06 15.48
CA ALA A 236 -5.51 -6.24 16.08
C ALA A 236 -7.04 -6.09 16.21
N GLU A 237 -7.54 -4.92 16.62
CA GLU A 237 -8.97 -4.62 16.72
C GLU A 237 -9.67 -4.62 15.35
N ILE A 238 -9.04 -4.08 14.30
CA ILE A 238 -9.59 -4.06 12.93
C ILE A 238 -9.92 -5.47 12.42
N VAL A 239 -9.23 -6.53 12.88
CA VAL A 239 -9.56 -7.92 12.53
C VAL A 239 -10.91 -8.34 13.10
N HIS A 240 -11.23 -7.88 14.32
CA HIS A 240 -12.44 -8.21 15.07
C HIS A 240 -13.65 -7.32 14.75
N MET A 241 -13.47 -6.26 13.97
CA MET A 241 -14.60 -5.44 13.50
C MET A 241 -15.58 -6.30 12.70
N GLN A 242 -16.82 -6.37 13.18
CA GLN A 242 -17.93 -6.99 12.44
C GLN A 242 -18.19 -6.19 11.16
N GLU A 243 -18.67 -6.89 10.14
CA GLU A 243 -19.03 -6.29 8.85
C GLU A 243 -20.15 -5.27 9.02
N PRO A 244 -20.18 -4.19 8.22
CA PRO A 244 -21.39 -3.40 8.10
C PRO A 244 -22.53 -4.34 7.64
N GLN A 245 -23.69 -4.29 8.29
CA GLN A 245 -24.86 -5.01 7.80
C GLN A 245 -25.09 -4.61 6.35
N VAL A 246 -24.92 -5.56 5.44
CA VAL A 246 -25.33 -5.40 4.04
C VAL A 246 -26.84 -5.47 4.06
N GLU A 247 -27.48 -4.33 4.33
CA GLU A 247 -28.88 -4.14 4.04
C GLU A 247 -29.03 -4.40 2.53
N GLN A 248 -29.65 -5.52 2.19
CA GLN A 248 -29.91 -5.90 0.81
C GLN A 248 -30.98 -4.94 0.30
N ILE A 249 -30.56 -3.78 -0.20
CA ILE A 249 -31.46 -2.90 -0.92
C ILE A 249 -31.85 -3.65 -2.18
N HIS A 250 -33.03 -4.26 -2.15
CA HIS A 250 -33.62 -5.00 -3.26
C HIS A 250 -34.03 -4.03 -4.39
N HIS A 251 -33.04 -3.44 -5.07
CA HIS A 251 -33.23 -2.82 -6.39
C HIS A 251 -33.45 -3.94 -7.43
N GLY A 252 -34.63 -4.54 -7.36
CA GLY A 252 -35.06 -5.58 -8.28
C GLY A 252 -35.36 -4.99 -9.65
N ALA A 253 -34.47 -5.26 -10.61
CA ALA A 253 -34.66 -5.21 -12.07
C ALA A 253 -35.06 -3.89 -12.76
N GLU A 254 -35.64 -2.90 -12.07
CA GLU A 254 -36.26 -1.72 -12.72
C GLU A 254 -35.23 -0.70 -13.24
N ASP A 255 -34.14 -0.45 -12.49
CA ASP A 255 -33.08 0.51 -12.87
C ASP A 255 -32.21 0.06 -14.05
N VAL A 256 -32.15 -1.25 -14.34
CA VAL A 256 -31.33 -1.79 -15.45
C VAL A 256 -32.00 -1.53 -16.80
N VAL A 257 -33.33 -1.54 -16.86
CA VAL A 257 -34.09 -1.21 -18.08
C VAL A 257 -33.97 0.27 -18.41
N SER A 258 -34.04 1.13 -17.39
CA SER A 258 -33.88 2.59 -17.50
C SER A 258 -32.52 3.00 -18.10
N ASN A 259 -31.42 2.42 -17.61
CA ASN A 259 -30.08 2.81 -18.05
C ASN A 259 -29.73 2.31 -19.47
N VAL A 260 -30.30 1.19 -19.94
CA VAL A 260 -30.06 0.72 -21.32
C VAL A 260 -30.82 1.57 -22.35
N GLN A 261 -32.05 2.01 -22.06
CA GLN A 261 -32.78 2.92 -22.94
C GLN A 261 -32.12 4.32 -23.05
N ASN A 262 -31.54 4.82 -21.94
CA ASN A 262 -30.87 6.13 -21.92
C ASN A 262 -29.42 6.12 -22.47
N ALA A 263 -28.78 4.95 -22.59
CA ALA A 263 -27.46 4.84 -23.21
C ALA A 263 -27.53 4.94 -24.75
N ASN A 264 -28.55 4.35 -25.37
CA ASN A 264 -28.65 4.28 -26.83
C ASN A 264 -28.97 5.66 -27.47
N THR A 265 -29.77 6.49 -26.79
CA THR A 265 -30.15 7.84 -27.26
C THR A 265 -28.99 8.86 -27.21
N GLN A 266 -28.01 8.64 -26.33
CA GLN A 266 -26.84 9.52 -26.19
C GLN A 266 -25.74 9.26 -27.22
N ILE A 267 -25.64 8.05 -27.78
CA ILE A 267 -24.65 7.72 -28.81
C ILE A 267 -25.05 8.30 -30.18
N ASP A 268 -26.31 8.16 -30.60
CA ASP A 268 -26.79 8.70 -31.88
C ASP A 268 -26.79 10.24 -31.93
N SER A 269 -27.12 10.88 -30.81
CA SER A 269 -27.15 12.35 -30.72
C SER A 269 -25.75 12.96 -30.88
N ALA A 270 -24.71 12.33 -30.31
CA ALA A 270 -23.31 12.75 -30.45
C ALA A 270 -22.82 12.73 -31.92
N ILE A 271 -23.14 11.68 -32.67
CA ILE A 271 -22.74 11.56 -34.09
C ILE A 271 -23.47 12.60 -34.96
N SER A 272 -24.74 12.93 -34.64
CA SER A 272 -25.50 13.94 -35.37
C SER A 272 -24.93 15.36 -35.20
N SER A 273 -24.44 15.69 -33.99
CA SER A 273 -23.89 17.01 -33.66
C SER A 273 -22.59 17.28 -34.44
N ALA A 274 -21.68 16.30 -34.50
CA ALA A 274 -20.41 16.40 -35.24
C ALA A 274 -20.57 16.56 -36.77
N ARG A 275 -21.71 16.14 -37.34
CA ARG A 275 -22.05 16.37 -38.75
C ARG A 275 -22.69 17.76 -38.97
N LYS A 276 -23.52 18.24 -38.03
CA LYS A 276 -24.14 19.58 -38.10
C LYS A 276 -23.10 20.69 -37.99
N ALA A 277 -22.14 20.59 -37.05
CA ALA A 277 -21.10 21.60 -36.83
C ALA A 277 -20.27 21.92 -38.11
N ARG A 278 -20.04 20.92 -38.97
CA ARG A 278 -19.35 21.13 -40.27
C ARG A 278 -20.16 21.96 -41.26
N LYS A 279 -21.49 21.79 -41.32
CA LYS A 279 -22.36 22.58 -42.22
C LYS A 279 -22.41 24.06 -41.81
N TRP A 280 -22.52 24.33 -40.52
CA TRP A 280 -22.54 25.71 -39.99
C TRP A 280 -21.24 26.48 -40.25
N LYS A 281 -20.07 25.81 -40.21
CA LYS A 281 -18.78 26.43 -40.58
C LYS A 281 -18.75 26.95 -42.03
N TRP A 282 -19.29 26.17 -42.97
CA TRP A 282 -19.36 26.60 -44.38
C TRP A 282 -20.37 27.74 -44.60
N ILE A 283 -21.52 27.72 -43.91
CA ILE A 283 -22.51 28.80 -43.98
C ILE A 283 -21.93 30.11 -43.44
N ALA A 284 -21.25 30.06 -42.29
CA ALA A 284 -20.58 31.24 -41.70
C ALA A 284 -19.51 31.82 -42.63
N LEU A 285 -18.69 30.97 -43.27
CA LEU A 285 -17.68 31.39 -44.24
C LEU A 285 -18.31 32.10 -45.46
N LEU A 286 -19.44 31.60 -45.96
CA LEU A 286 -20.15 32.19 -47.10
C LEU A 286 -20.72 33.58 -46.77
N VAL A 287 -21.26 33.76 -45.56
CA VAL A 287 -21.73 35.06 -45.07
C VAL A 287 -20.58 36.08 -44.96
N VAL A 288 -19.41 35.67 -44.47
CA VAL A 288 -18.22 36.55 -44.40
C VAL A 288 -17.77 36.99 -45.79
N ILE A 289 -17.73 36.09 -46.78
CA ILE A 289 -17.38 36.44 -48.17
C ILE A 289 -18.39 37.45 -48.75
N LEU A 290 -19.69 37.27 -48.50
CA LEU A 290 -20.74 38.19 -48.97
C LEU A 290 -20.55 39.61 -48.39
N ILE A 291 -20.24 39.72 -47.09
CA ILE A 291 -19.99 41.02 -46.44
C ILE A 291 -18.76 41.70 -47.05
N ILE A 292 -17.67 40.96 -47.29
CA ILE A 292 -16.45 41.50 -47.94
C ILE A 292 -16.77 41.99 -49.37
N ALA A 293 -17.55 41.23 -50.14
CA ALA A 293 -17.95 41.62 -51.49
C ALA A 293 -18.79 42.92 -51.51
N ILE A 294 -19.68 43.11 -50.54
CA ILE A 294 -20.46 44.35 -50.39
C ILE A 294 -19.54 45.53 -50.04
N ILE A 295 -18.61 45.36 -49.10
CA ILE A 295 -17.64 46.40 -48.72
C ILE A 295 -16.78 46.83 -49.91
N VAL A 296 -16.26 45.87 -50.69
CA VAL A 296 -15.47 46.16 -51.90
C VAL A 296 -16.33 46.82 -52.98
N GLY A 297 -17.57 46.37 -53.19
CA GLY A 297 -18.51 46.98 -54.14
C GLY A 297 -18.82 48.44 -53.82
N VAL A 298 -19.07 48.75 -52.55
CA VAL A 298 -19.28 50.13 -52.08
C VAL A 298 -17.99 50.96 -52.21
N ALA A 299 -16.83 50.42 -51.82
CA ALA A 299 -15.55 51.11 -51.93
C ALA A 299 -15.20 51.48 -53.38
N VAL A 300 -15.39 50.56 -54.34
CA VAL A 300 -15.14 50.80 -55.77
C VAL A 300 -16.22 51.70 -56.40
N GLY A 301 -17.47 51.63 -55.93
CA GLY A 301 -18.53 52.57 -56.33
C GLY A 301 -18.23 54.01 -55.89
N VAL A 302 -17.71 54.20 -54.69
CA VAL A 302 -17.34 55.52 -54.16
C VAL A 302 -16.08 56.09 -54.83
N THR A 303 -15.09 55.26 -55.19
CA THR A 303 -13.88 55.74 -55.90
C THR A 303 -14.08 56.00 -57.38
N LYS A 304 -15.15 55.48 -58.01
CA LYS A 304 -15.56 55.86 -59.38
C LYS A 304 -16.41 57.13 -59.46
N ASN A 305 -16.87 57.66 -58.32
CA ASN A 305 -17.70 58.87 -58.22
C ASN A 305 -16.92 60.08 -57.65
N LYS A 306 -15.60 60.10 -57.84
CA LYS A 306 -14.69 61.23 -57.63
C LYS A 306 -13.82 61.42 -58.87
#